data_AF-A0ABD3NN93-F1
#
_entry.id   AF-A0ABD3NN93-F1
#
_cell.length_a   1.000
_cell.length_b   1.000
_cell.length_c   1.000
_cell.angle_alpha   90.00
_cell.angle_beta   90.00
_cell.angle_gamma   90.00
#
_symmetry.space_group_name_H-M   'P 1'
#
loop_
_entity.id
_entity.type
_entity.pdbx_description
1 polymer ?
#
loop_
_entity_poly.entity_id
_entity_poly.type
_entity_poly.pdbx_seq_one_letter_code
_entity_poly.pdbx_strand_id
1 'polypeptide(L)'
;MNIASNTMNEFECNSKNIYFGSLARIADLKENPFQVKVAPREIWETGDYIVAQYIDAKGKRVDYLEHCDGTLHPLKPKDIVVGALGERCATQEVVGSWKLIDKKIANPTLDHICGSGMFGIESSRSKWHNVETSQFRYVGHCFRNDKKVCVRDFAPATTTAMPTCPIILIVGTSMSCGKTISGKMIIDIIKNDLGIHNVAGTKFTGGGKQ
;
A
#
# COMPACT_ATOMS: atom_id res chain seq x y z
N MET A 1 -5.41 44.96 3.12
CA MET A 1 -4.40 43.94 2.80
C MET A 1 -4.97 42.62 3.33
N ASN A 2 -5.72 41.91 2.48
CA ASN A 2 -6.46 40.71 2.90
C ASN A 2 -5.52 39.51 2.90
N ILE A 3 -5.27 38.98 4.09
CA ILE A 3 -4.66 37.67 4.29
C ILE A 3 -5.75 36.65 3.93
N ALA A 4 -5.59 35.99 2.77
CA ALA A 4 -6.48 34.91 2.36
C ALA A 4 -6.34 33.75 3.35
N SER A 5 -7.37 33.57 4.17
CA SER A 5 -7.57 32.43 5.07
C SER A 5 -7.94 31.17 4.29
N ASN A 6 -7.18 30.11 4.53
CA ASN A 6 -7.50 28.68 4.40
C ASN A 6 -8.75 28.28 3.59
N THR A 7 -8.53 27.57 2.50
CA THR A 7 -9.41 26.45 2.10
C THR A 7 -8.68 25.14 2.42
N MET A 8 -9.01 24.54 3.57
CA MET A 8 -8.79 23.12 3.75
C MET A 8 -9.59 22.41 2.64
N ASN A 9 -8.92 21.65 1.78
CA ASN A 9 -9.63 20.75 0.88
C ASN A 9 -10.17 19.59 1.74
N GLU A 10 -11.33 19.79 2.35
CA GLU A 10 -12.15 18.70 2.83
C GLU A 10 -12.60 17.91 1.60
N PHE A 11 -11.79 16.91 1.23
CA PHE A 11 -12.26 15.87 0.34
C PHE A 11 -13.33 15.09 1.09
N GLU A 12 -14.60 15.40 0.83
CA GLU A 12 -15.68 14.51 1.24
C GLU A 12 -15.43 13.14 0.59
N CYS A 13 -15.30 12.12 1.44
CA CYS A 13 -14.98 10.73 1.10
C CYS A 13 -15.95 10.08 0.09
N ASN A 14 -17.00 10.80 -0.35
CA ASN A 14 -18.05 10.36 -1.26
C ASN A 14 -17.92 10.89 -2.70
N SER A 15 -16.81 11.56 -3.07
CA SER A 15 -16.61 11.99 -4.46
C SER A 15 -16.41 10.80 -5.40
N LYS A 16 -17.01 10.84 -6.60
CA LYS A 16 -17.16 9.72 -7.56
C LYS A 16 -15.85 9.07 -8.10
N ASN A 17 -14.65 9.52 -7.69
CA ASN A 17 -13.37 9.08 -8.25
C ASN A 17 -12.29 8.75 -7.17
N ILE A 18 -12.70 8.38 -5.96
CA ILE A 18 -11.77 7.91 -4.92
C ILE A 18 -11.69 6.38 -4.96
N TYR A 19 -10.48 5.85 -5.13
CA TYR A 19 -10.18 4.43 -5.16
C TYR A 19 -9.26 4.06 -3.99
N PHE A 20 -9.51 2.91 -3.38
CA PHE A 20 -8.73 2.41 -2.25
C PHE A 20 -7.85 1.25 -2.71
N GLY A 21 -6.53 1.44 -2.59
CA GLY A 21 -5.58 0.38 -2.86
C GLY A 21 -5.67 -0.74 -1.81
N SER A 22 -5.23 -1.94 -2.16
CA SER A 22 -5.31 -3.12 -1.30
C SER A 22 -4.56 -2.97 0.03
N LEU A 23 -3.64 -2.02 0.17
CA LEU A 23 -3.03 -1.65 1.46
C LEU A 23 -4.00 -1.00 2.45
N ALA A 24 -5.13 -0.46 1.99
CA ALA A 24 -6.20 0.04 2.84
C ALA A 24 -7.20 -1.05 3.25
N ARG A 25 -7.01 -2.32 2.84
CA ARG A 25 -7.97 -3.43 3.07
C ARG A 25 -8.35 -3.66 4.53
N ILE A 26 -7.41 -3.45 5.45
CA ILE A 26 -7.67 -3.65 6.89
C ILE A 26 -8.27 -2.41 7.56
N ALA A 27 -8.26 -1.27 6.88
CA ALA A 27 -8.77 -0.02 7.41
C ALA A 27 -10.22 0.18 7.00
N ASP A 28 -10.96 0.86 7.85
CA ASP A 28 -12.36 1.24 7.62
C ASP A 28 -12.49 2.59 6.89
N LEU A 29 -11.48 2.98 6.10
CA LEU A 29 -11.42 4.31 5.46
C LEU A 29 -12.51 4.52 4.41
N LYS A 30 -13.12 3.45 3.91
CA LYS A 30 -14.22 3.52 2.94
C LYS A 30 -15.56 3.74 3.64
N GLU A 31 -15.71 3.19 4.84
CA GLU A 31 -16.94 3.20 5.62
C GLU A 31 -17.00 4.41 6.56
N ASN A 32 -15.86 4.82 7.11
CA ASN A 32 -15.74 5.87 8.11
C ASN A 32 -14.96 7.07 7.55
N PRO A 33 -15.53 8.28 7.58
CA PRO A 33 -14.89 9.48 7.04
C PRO A 33 -13.52 9.77 7.65
N PHE A 34 -12.70 10.48 6.88
CA PHE A 34 -11.42 11.04 7.29
C PHE A 34 -11.23 12.39 6.59
N GLN A 35 -10.38 13.24 7.16
CA GLN A 35 -9.96 14.51 6.56
C GLN A 35 -8.64 14.31 5.82
N VAL A 36 -8.44 15.06 4.73
CA VAL A 36 -7.17 15.09 4.01
C VAL A 36 -6.44 16.37 4.37
N LYS A 37 -5.27 16.26 4.99
CA LYS A 37 -4.46 17.41 5.38
C LYS A 37 -3.01 17.22 4.94
N VAL A 38 -2.39 18.29 4.48
CA VAL A 38 -0.93 18.30 4.26
C VAL A 38 -0.27 18.18 5.64
N ALA A 39 0.53 17.12 5.82
CA ALA A 39 1.24 16.89 7.07
C ALA A 39 2.67 17.45 6.99
N PRO A 40 3.21 18.05 8.06
CA PRO A 40 4.62 18.39 8.15
C PRO A 40 5.50 17.16 7.89
N ARG A 41 6.61 17.34 7.17
CA ARG A 41 7.45 16.23 6.70
C ARG A 41 8.06 15.40 7.85
N GLU A 42 8.19 16.02 9.02
CA GLU A 42 8.77 15.46 10.25
C GLU A 42 7.92 14.33 10.82
N ILE A 43 6.61 14.34 10.55
CA ILE A 43 5.67 13.33 11.06
C ILE A 43 5.32 12.28 10.01
N TRP A 44 5.97 12.25 8.86
CA TRP A 44 5.74 11.21 7.84
C TRP A 44 6.45 9.92 8.25
N GLU A 45 5.77 8.80 8.12
CA GLU A 45 6.22 7.48 8.55
C GLU A 45 5.76 6.37 7.59
N THR A 46 6.42 5.22 7.67
CA THR A 46 5.99 4.01 6.96
C THR A 46 4.60 3.59 7.43
N GLY A 47 3.69 3.31 6.50
CA GLY A 47 2.33 2.88 6.78
C GLY A 47 1.34 4.04 6.92
N ASP A 48 1.77 5.27 6.75
CA ASP A 48 0.87 6.43 6.72
C ASP A 48 -0.10 6.34 5.56
N TYR A 49 -1.40 6.44 5.84
CA TYR A 49 -2.38 6.56 4.79
C TYR A 49 -2.32 7.96 4.17
N ILE A 50 -2.20 8.00 2.85
CA ILE A 50 -2.18 9.23 2.07
C ILE A 50 -3.20 9.18 0.95
N VAL A 51 -3.59 10.37 0.52
CA VAL A 51 -4.34 10.59 -0.71
C VAL A 51 -3.37 11.14 -1.76
N ALA A 52 -3.38 10.50 -2.93
CA ALA A 52 -2.57 10.91 -4.06
C ALA A 52 -3.41 10.93 -5.34
N GLN A 53 -3.20 11.94 -6.18
CA GLN A 53 -3.89 12.09 -7.45
C GLN A 53 -3.05 11.50 -8.58
N TYR A 54 -3.59 10.56 -9.35
CA TYR A 54 -2.92 10.00 -10.50
C TYR A 54 -2.69 11.06 -11.59
N ILE A 55 -1.45 11.15 -12.08
CA ILE A 55 -1.04 12.08 -13.14
C ILE A 55 -1.02 11.33 -14.47
N ASP A 56 -0.05 10.43 -14.64
CA ASP A 56 0.14 9.60 -15.83
C ASP A 56 1.06 8.40 -15.53
N ALA A 57 1.25 7.54 -16.53
CA ALA A 57 2.17 6.41 -16.48
C ALA A 57 3.44 6.60 -17.34
N LYS A 58 3.99 7.83 -17.40
CA LYS A 58 5.21 8.17 -18.16
C LYS A 58 5.21 7.59 -19.60
N GLY A 59 4.05 7.59 -20.23
CA GLY A 59 3.91 7.47 -21.68
C GLY A 59 3.72 6.09 -22.34
N LYS A 60 3.65 4.92 -21.66
CA LYS A 60 3.49 3.64 -22.42
C LYS A 60 2.56 2.52 -21.93
N ARG A 61 2.01 2.50 -20.70
CA ARG A 61 0.94 1.54 -20.31
C ARG A 61 0.04 2.10 -19.22
N VAL A 62 -1.24 1.70 -19.24
CA VAL A 62 -2.19 2.01 -18.16
C VAL A 62 -1.70 1.38 -16.86
N ASP A 63 -1.70 2.15 -15.78
CA ASP A 63 -1.42 1.63 -14.44
C ASP A 63 -2.65 0.96 -13.85
N TYR A 64 -2.43 -0.04 -13.02
CA TYR A 64 -3.51 -0.75 -12.33
C TYR A 64 -3.35 -0.64 -10.83
N LEU A 65 -4.44 -0.22 -10.17
CA LEU A 65 -4.58 -0.30 -8.74
C LEU A 65 -5.23 -1.64 -8.38
N GLU A 66 -4.60 -2.41 -7.50
CA GLU A 66 -5.26 -3.53 -6.83
C GLU A 66 -6.18 -2.99 -5.74
N HIS A 67 -7.46 -3.32 -5.82
CA HIS A 67 -8.46 -2.95 -4.83
C HIS A 67 -8.41 -3.83 -3.57
N CYS A 68 -9.11 -3.40 -2.53
CA CYS A 68 -9.29 -4.17 -1.30
C CYS A 68 -9.92 -5.55 -1.52
N ASP A 69 -10.64 -5.80 -2.61
CA ASP A 69 -11.18 -7.12 -2.96
C ASP A 69 -10.24 -7.96 -3.85
N GLY A 70 -9.08 -7.41 -4.23
CA GLY A 70 -8.09 -8.06 -5.09
C GLY A 70 -8.34 -7.85 -6.59
N THR A 71 -9.40 -7.12 -6.99
CA THR A 71 -9.63 -6.75 -8.39
C THR A 71 -8.63 -5.69 -8.85
N LEU A 72 -8.34 -5.65 -10.14
CA LEU A 72 -7.43 -4.66 -10.74
C LEU A 72 -8.24 -3.57 -11.45
N HIS A 73 -7.99 -2.32 -11.11
CA HIS A 73 -8.65 -1.17 -11.72
C HIS A 73 -7.66 -0.32 -12.54
N PRO A 74 -7.93 -0.10 -13.84
CA PRO A 74 -7.10 0.76 -14.66
C PRO A 74 -7.28 2.23 -14.28
N LEU A 75 -6.19 2.89 -13.91
CA LEU A 75 -6.21 4.30 -13.49
C LEU A 75 -6.25 5.25 -14.68
N LYS A 76 -6.93 6.38 -14.48
CA LYS A 76 -7.08 7.49 -15.43
C LYS A 76 -6.60 8.79 -14.80
N PRO A 77 -6.06 9.74 -15.60
CA PRO A 77 -5.64 11.05 -15.10
C PRO A 77 -6.71 11.70 -14.23
N LYS A 78 -6.29 12.23 -13.08
CA LYS A 78 -7.11 12.84 -12.01
C LYS A 78 -7.83 11.86 -11.07
N ASP A 79 -7.77 10.56 -11.29
CA ASP A 79 -8.24 9.59 -10.29
C ASP A 79 -7.54 9.82 -8.95
N ILE A 80 -8.29 9.69 -7.87
CA ILE A 80 -7.79 9.89 -6.51
C ILE A 80 -7.59 8.52 -5.88
N VAL A 81 -6.40 8.24 -5.39
CA VAL A 81 -6.07 6.97 -4.77
C VAL A 81 -5.73 7.18 -3.30
N VAL A 82 -6.39 6.41 -2.44
CA VAL A 82 -6.02 6.20 -1.05
C VAL A 82 -5.09 5.00 -0.99
N GLY A 83 -3.87 5.24 -0.52
CA GLY A 83 -2.84 4.23 -0.37
C GLY A 83 -1.96 4.55 0.82
N ALA A 84 -0.78 3.95 0.90
CA ALA A 84 0.13 4.15 2.02
C ALA A 84 1.57 4.44 1.60
N LEU A 85 2.27 5.25 2.39
CA LEU A 85 3.71 5.42 2.29
C LEU A 85 4.42 4.12 2.66
N GLY A 86 5.35 3.66 1.83
CA GLY A 86 5.95 2.34 2.00
C GLY A 86 7.42 2.24 1.63
N GLU A 87 7.99 1.11 2.02
CA GLU A 87 9.33 0.68 1.63
C GLU A 87 9.20 -0.67 0.91
N ARG A 88 9.77 -0.74 -0.30
CA ARG A 88 9.71 -1.92 -1.14
C ARG A 88 11.10 -2.34 -1.58
N CYS A 89 11.49 -3.55 -1.19
CA CYS A 89 12.73 -4.19 -1.60
C CYS A 89 12.41 -5.42 -2.46
N ALA A 90 12.02 -5.22 -3.72
CA ALA A 90 11.69 -6.32 -4.64
C ALA A 90 12.91 -6.77 -5.46
N THR A 91 13.10 -8.08 -5.63
CA THR A 91 14.17 -8.62 -6.48
C THR A 91 13.78 -8.74 -7.95
N GLN A 92 12.47 -8.83 -8.25
CA GLN A 92 11.96 -9.03 -9.61
C GLN A 92 11.09 -7.87 -10.13
N GLU A 93 10.87 -6.83 -9.32
CA GLU A 93 10.03 -5.69 -9.68
C GLU A 93 10.72 -4.37 -9.29
N VAL A 94 9.95 -3.40 -8.81
CA VAL A 94 10.37 -2.06 -8.41
C VAL A 94 10.89 -2.07 -6.97
N VAL A 95 12.02 -1.39 -6.74
CA VAL A 95 12.55 -1.05 -5.43
C VAL A 95 12.32 0.44 -5.21
N GLY A 96 11.79 0.81 -4.05
CA GLY A 96 11.53 2.20 -3.74
C GLY A 96 11.21 2.45 -2.29
N SER A 97 11.25 3.72 -1.90
CA SER A 97 11.03 4.13 -0.52
C SER A 97 10.42 5.52 -0.46
N TRP A 98 9.44 5.72 0.43
CA TRP A 98 8.94 7.05 0.76
C TRP A 98 10.02 7.97 1.35
N LYS A 99 11.09 7.40 1.94
CA LYS A 99 12.19 8.18 2.52
C LYS A 99 12.97 8.98 1.47
N LEU A 100 12.88 8.57 0.21
CA LEU A 100 13.52 9.23 -0.94
C LEU A 100 12.72 10.43 -1.48
N ILE A 101 11.49 10.65 -0.99
CA ILE A 101 10.70 11.83 -1.33
C ILE A 101 11.43 13.09 -0.82
N ASP A 102 11.70 14.04 -1.72
CA ASP A 102 12.40 15.27 -1.38
C ASP A 102 11.64 16.09 -0.33
N LYS A 103 12.30 16.32 0.81
CA LYS A 103 11.75 17.04 1.96
C LYS A 103 11.51 18.52 1.69
N LYS A 104 12.14 19.10 0.66
CA LYS A 104 12.03 20.52 0.32
C LYS A 104 10.81 20.84 -0.53
N ILE A 105 10.15 19.84 -1.09
CA ILE A 105 9.00 20.01 -1.98
C ILE A 105 7.72 19.83 -1.16
N ALA A 106 6.91 20.90 -1.07
CA ALA A 106 5.66 20.87 -0.32
C ALA A 106 4.61 19.92 -0.92
N ASN A 107 4.55 19.84 -2.26
CA ASN A 107 3.63 18.97 -3.01
C ASN A 107 4.41 18.04 -3.94
N PRO A 108 5.07 16.99 -3.41
CA PRO A 108 5.93 16.14 -4.20
C PRO A 108 5.14 15.27 -5.18
N THR A 109 5.79 14.92 -6.29
CA THR A 109 5.39 13.80 -7.13
C THR A 109 5.88 12.51 -6.48
N LEU A 110 5.03 11.49 -6.49
CA LEU A 110 5.25 10.17 -5.94
C LEU A 110 5.22 9.13 -7.06
N ASP A 111 5.96 8.05 -6.87
CA ASP A 111 5.87 6.84 -7.68
C ASP A 111 4.97 5.80 -7.00
N HIS A 112 4.15 5.13 -7.80
CA HIS A 112 3.41 3.94 -7.37
C HIS A 112 4.35 2.73 -7.39
N ILE A 113 5.08 2.54 -6.29
CA ILE A 113 6.13 1.53 -6.19
C ILE A 113 5.58 0.11 -6.04
N CYS A 114 4.29 -0.06 -5.74
CA CYS A 114 3.55 -1.32 -5.82
C CYS A 114 2.07 -1.07 -6.10
N GLY A 115 1.49 -1.85 -7.02
CA GLY A 115 0.08 -1.79 -7.44
C GLY A 115 -0.96 -1.85 -6.32
N SER A 116 -0.57 -2.22 -5.10
CA SER A 116 -1.42 -2.25 -3.90
C SER A 116 -1.76 -0.85 -3.35
N GLY A 117 -1.41 0.23 -4.04
CA GLY A 117 -1.49 1.59 -3.52
C GLY A 117 -0.30 1.95 -2.64
N MET A 118 0.90 1.41 -2.92
CA MET A 118 2.10 1.79 -2.18
C MET A 118 2.82 2.95 -2.85
N PHE A 119 3.08 4.01 -2.09
CA PHE A 119 3.71 5.22 -2.58
C PHE A 119 5.11 5.43 -2.01
N GLY A 120 6.02 5.91 -2.86
CA GLY A 120 7.38 6.30 -2.51
C GLY A 120 8.07 6.96 -3.70
N ILE A 121 9.40 6.91 -3.75
CA ILE A 121 10.17 7.17 -4.98
C ILE A 121 10.87 5.88 -5.38
N GLU A 122 10.83 5.56 -6.66
CA GLU A 122 11.59 4.46 -7.21
C GLU A 122 13.11 4.76 -7.14
N SER A 123 13.88 3.82 -6.57
CA SER A 123 15.35 3.88 -6.58
C SER A 123 15.98 2.97 -7.61
N SER A 124 15.34 1.83 -7.92
CA SER A 124 15.82 0.89 -8.92
C SER A 124 14.70 -0.07 -9.33
N ARG A 125 14.94 -0.81 -10.41
CA ARG A 125 14.03 -1.86 -10.88
C ARG A 125 14.78 -3.04 -11.49
N SER A 126 14.11 -4.17 -11.48
CA SER A 126 14.46 -5.35 -12.25
C SER A 126 14.45 -5.07 -13.76
N LYS A 127 15.46 -5.56 -14.52
CA LYS A 127 15.49 -5.51 -16.00
C LYS A 127 14.37 -6.30 -16.69
N TRP A 128 13.60 -7.08 -15.92
CA TRP A 128 12.45 -7.85 -16.38
C TRP A 128 11.15 -7.05 -16.17
N HIS A 129 11.22 -5.95 -15.41
CA HIS A 129 10.15 -5.00 -15.17
C HIS A 129 10.43 -3.70 -15.94
N ASN A 130 10.18 -3.71 -17.25
CA ASN A 130 10.56 -2.62 -18.16
C ASN A 130 9.51 -1.51 -18.30
N VAL A 131 8.59 -1.41 -17.35
CA VAL A 131 7.58 -0.34 -17.30
C VAL A 131 7.99 0.63 -16.20
N GLU A 132 7.95 1.91 -16.49
CA GLU A 132 8.19 2.94 -15.48
C GLU A 132 7.03 3.03 -14.49
N THR A 133 7.36 3.32 -13.22
CA THR A 133 6.33 3.64 -12.23
C THR A 133 5.55 4.86 -12.64
N SER A 134 4.24 4.77 -12.47
CA SER A 134 3.33 5.89 -12.71
C SER A 134 3.50 6.98 -11.67
N GLN A 135 3.19 8.20 -12.09
CA GLN A 135 3.31 9.38 -11.27
C GLN A 135 1.99 9.76 -10.61
N PHE A 136 2.10 10.13 -9.34
CA PHE A 136 1.01 10.65 -8.55
C PHE A 136 1.42 11.98 -7.91
N ARG A 137 0.49 12.91 -7.79
CA ARG A 137 0.68 14.12 -7.00
C ARG A 137 0.23 13.84 -5.57
N TYR A 138 1.09 14.10 -4.59
CA TYR A 138 0.70 14.09 -3.19
C TYR A 138 -0.40 15.12 -2.94
N VAL A 139 -1.50 14.71 -2.29
CA VAL A 139 -2.61 15.59 -1.91
C VAL A 139 -2.59 15.86 -0.41
N GLY A 140 -2.39 14.82 0.41
CA GLY A 140 -2.42 14.93 1.86
C GLY A 140 -2.35 13.58 2.56
N HIS A 141 -2.18 13.61 3.88
CA HIS A 141 -2.38 12.47 4.77
C HIS A 141 -3.84 12.34 5.17
N CYS A 142 -4.25 11.12 5.50
CA CYS A 142 -5.55 10.85 6.11
C CYS A 142 -5.50 11.17 7.62
N PHE A 143 -6.46 11.95 8.11
CA PHE A 143 -6.60 12.35 9.50
C PHE A 143 -7.99 12.03 10.06
N ARG A 144 -8.06 11.64 11.33
CA ARG A 144 -9.29 11.58 12.12
C ARG A 144 -9.03 12.23 13.47
N ASN A 145 -9.91 13.14 13.90
CA ASN A 145 -9.77 13.88 15.16
C ASN A 145 -8.37 14.51 15.32
N ASP A 146 -7.89 15.15 14.26
CA ASP A 146 -6.54 15.75 14.16
C ASP A 146 -5.35 14.80 14.39
N LYS A 147 -5.60 13.50 14.44
CA LYS A 147 -4.56 12.47 14.43
C LYS A 147 -4.42 11.86 13.03
N LYS A 148 -3.18 11.81 12.54
CA LYS A 148 -2.83 11.08 11.32
C LYS A 148 -3.17 9.60 11.52
N VAL A 149 -3.84 9.00 10.55
CA VAL A 149 -4.21 7.60 10.56
C VAL A 149 -3.20 6.78 9.76
N CYS A 150 -2.75 5.67 10.32
CA CYS A 150 -1.81 4.76 9.65
C CYS A 150 -2.32 3.30 9.65
N VAL A 151 -1.68 2.46 8.84
CA VAL A 151 -1.99 1.02 8.71
C VAL A 151 -2.03 0.33 10.08
N ARG A 152 -1.13 0.70 11.00
CA ARG A 152 -1.02 0.08 12.33
C ARG A 152 -2.20 0.40 13.25
N ASP A 153 -2.90 1.53 13.06
CA ASP A 153 -4.08 1.85 13.87
C ASP A 153 -5.21 0.81 13.67
N PHE A 154 -5.18 0.04 12.58
CA PHE A 154 -6.16 -0.99 12.25
C PHE A 154 -5.62 -2.43 12.33
N ALA A 155 -4.35 -2.59 12.72
CA ALA A 155 -3.80 -3.91 12.96
C ALA A 155 -4.52 -4.55 14.17
N PRO A 156 -4.93 -5.83 14.09
CA PRO A 156 -5.47 -6.53 15.24
C PRO A 156 -4.50 -6.48 16.43
N ALA A 157 -5.03 -6.39 17.64
CA ALA A 157 -4.23 -6.42 18.85
C ALA A 157 -3.33 -7.68 18.84
N THR A 158 -2.03 -7.47 19.00
CA THR A 158 -1.05 -8.56 18.91
C THR A 158 -1.16 -9.40 20.18
N THR A 159 -1.53 -10.67 20.04
CA THR A 159 -1.35 -11.64 21.12
C THR A 159 0.09 -12.14 21.10
N THR A 160 0.80 -12.04 22.21
CA THR A 160 2.17 -12.59 22.34
C THR A 160 2.19 -14.12 22.48
N ALA A 161 1.02 -14.75 22.64
CA ALA A 161 0.89 -16.19 22.72
C ALA A 161 1.27 -16.84 21.38
N MET A 162 2.28 -17.70 21.41
CA MET A 162 2.62 -18.54 20.27
C MET A 162 1.50 -19.56 20.02
N PRO A 163 1.17 -19.87 18.76
CA PRO A 163 0.26 -20.96 18.45
C PRO A 163 0.77 -22.29 19.04
N THR A 164 -0.13 -23.09 19.59
CA THR A 164 0.19 -24.44 20.10
C THR A 164 0.21 -25.51 19.00
N CYS A 165 -0.08 -25.13 17.75
CA CYS A 165 -0.05 -26.03 16.60
C CYS A 165 1.35 -26.11 15.97
N PRO A 166 1.67 -27.18 15.24
CA PRO A 166 2.89 -27.26 14.44
C PRO A 166 2.97 -26.12 13.41
N ILE A 167 4.14 -25.49 13.30
CA ILE A 167 4.38 -24.38 12.38
C ILE A 167 5.38 -24.82 11.30
N ILE A 168 5.00 -24.66 10.03
CA ILE A 168 5.89 -24.87 8.89
C ILE A 168 6.26 -23.50 8.31
N LEU A 169 7.52 -23.08 8.50
CA LEU A 169 8.02 -21.84 7.91
C LEU A 169 8.61 -22.09 6.52
N ILE A 170 8.00 -21.50 5.48
CA ILE A 170 8.49 -21.60 4.10
C ILE A 170 9.33 -20.36 3.75
N VAL A 171 10.64 -20.52 3.74
CA VAL A 171 11.62 -19.50 3.34
C VAL A 171 12.10 -19.79 1.91
N GLY A 172 12.51 -18.76 1.18
CA GLY A 172 13.06 -18.94 -0.16
C GLY A 172 14.04 -17.83 -0.50
N THR A 173 14.98 -18.14 -1.39
CA THR A 173 16.15 -17.31 -1.71
C THR A 173 15.83 -16.06 -2.52
N SER A 174 14.71 -16.01 -3.24
CA SER A 174 14.29 -14.84 -4.03
C SER A 174 12.77 -14.79 -4.23
N MET A 175 12.24 -13.71 -4.81
CA MET A 175 10.88 -13.70 -5.36
C MET A 175 10.72 -14.77 -6.43
N SER A 176 9.49 -15.24 -6.63
CA SER A 176 9.13 -16.25 -7.64
C SER A 176 9.85 -17.60 -7.57
N CYS A 177 10.54 -17.92 -6.47
CA CYS A 177 11.20 -19.23 -6.27
C CYS A 177 10.23 -20.36 -5.84
N GLY A 178 8.94 -20.27 -6.15
CA GLY A 178 7.96 -21.33 -5.87
C GLY A 178 7.32 -21.35 -4.48
N LYS A 179 7.68 -20.46 -3.53
CA LYS A 179 7.16 -20.47 -2.14
C LYS A 179 5.63 -20.64 -2.03
N THR A 180 4.86 -19.89 -2.82
CA THR A 180 3.39 -19.95 -2.77
C THR A 180 2.86 -21.27 -3.31
N ILE A 181 3.47 -21.79 -4.38
CA ILE A 181 3.12 -23.09 -4.97
C ILE A 181 3.44 -24.21 -3.96
N SER A 182 4.65 -24.19 -3.38
CA SER A 182 5.03 -25.15 -2.34
C SER A 182 4.11 -25.09 -1.13
N GLY A 183 3.75 -23.88 -0.65
CA GLY A 183 2.81 -23.72 0.46
C GLY A 183 1.42 -24.28 0.14
N LYS A 184 0.91 -24.05 -1.07
CA LYS A 184 -0.35 -24.64 -1.54
C LYS A 184 -0.27 -26.18 -1.55
N MET A 185 0.77 -26.75 -2.14
CA MET A 185 0.96 -28.20 -2.20
C MET A 185 1.05 -28.83 -0.81
N ILE A 186 1.77 -28.20 0.12
CA ILE A 186 1.86 -28.66 1.52
C ILE A 186 0.47 -28.67 2.17
N ILE A 187 -0.30 -27.59 1.99
CA ILE A 187 -1.68 -27.52 2.51
C ILE A 187 -2.55 -28.62 1.91
N ASP A 188 -2.45 -28.86 0.60
CA ASP A 188 -3.22 -29.88 -0.11
C ASP A 188 -2.87 -31.30 0.39
N ILE A 189 -1.58 -31.62 0.59
CA ILE A 189 -1.14 -32.90 1.18
C ILE A 189 -1.67 -33.07 2.61
N ILE A 190 -1.55 -32.05 3.46
CA ILE A 190 -2.01 -32.12 4.85
C ILE A 190 -3.53 -32.35 4.92
N LYS A 191 -4.30 -31.68 4.06
CA LYS A 191 -5.76 -31.82 4.06
C LYS A 191 -6.23 -33.12 3.43
N ASN A 192 -5.67 -33.51 2.29
CA ASN A 192 -6.21 -34.58 1.46
C ASN A 192 -5.56 -35.94 1.78
N ASP A 193 -4.25 -35.96 2.05
CA ASP A 193 -3.51 -37.22 2.26
C ASP A 193 -3.43 -37.56 3.75
N LEU A 194 -3.32 -36.55 4.63
CA LEU A 194 -3.24 -36.75 6.09
C LEU A 194 -4.60 -36.57 6.80
N GLY A 195 -5.63 -36.11 6.11
CA GLY A 195 -6.97 -35.90 6.68
C GLY A 195 -7.06 -34.79 7.75
N ILE A 196 -6.07 -33.90 7.82
CA ILE A 196 -6.07 -32.80 8.81
C ILE A 196 -6.75 -31.58 8.19
N HIS A 197 -7.96 -31.27 8.62
CA HIS A 197 -8.76 -30.20 8.01
C HIS A 197 -8.45 -28.80 8.58
N ASN A 198 -7.95 -28.72 9.81
CA ASN A 198 -7.61 -27.46 10.49
C ASN A 198 -6.21 -26.98 10.12
N VAL A 199 -6.08 -26.44 8.90
CA VAL A 199 -4.82 -25.89 8.38
C VAL A 199 -4.99 -24.42 8.06
N ALA A 200 -4.11 -23.59 8.62
CA ALA A 200 -4.02 -22.16 8.31
C ALA A 200 -2.75 -21.87 7.49
N GLY A 201 -2.89 -21.06 6.44
CA GLY A 201 -1.77 -20.54 5.67
C GLY A 201 -1.69 -19.02 5.86
N THR A 202 -0.51 -18.50 6.19
CA THR A 202 -0.28 -17.06 6.28
C THR A 202 0.92 -16.63 5.44
N LYS A 203 0.86 -15.42 4.89
CA LYS A 203 1.92 -14.81 4.10
C LYS A 203 2.42 -13.56 4.80
N PHE A 204 3.64 -13.61 5.32
CA PHE A 204 4.31 -12.42 5.81
C PHE A 204 4.74 -11.54 4.62
N THR A 205 4.15 -10.34 4.51
CA THR A 205 4.55 -9.32 3.53
C THR A 205 5.27 -8.18 4.25
N GLY A 206 6.25 -7.56 3.57
CA GLY A 206 7.06 -6.46 4.12
C GLY A 206 6.53 -5.06 3.81
N GLY A 207 5.57 -4.95 2.88
CA GLY A 207 5.17 -3.68 2.27
C GLY A 207 4.48 -2.67 3.19
N GLY A 208 3.95 -3.13 4.33
CA GLY A 208 3.27 -2.29 5.32
C GLY A 208 3.70 -2.57 6.75
N LYS A 209 4.89 -3.15 6.96
CA LYS A 209 5.36 -3.50 8.32
C LYS A 209 5.69 -2.26 9.14
N GLN A 210 4.99 -2.11 10.26
CA GLN A 210 5.56 -1.80 11.57
C GLN A 210 4.96 -2.76 12.59
#